data_AF-A0A5N5T168-F1
#
_entry.id   AF-A0A5N5T168-F1
#
_cell.length_a   1.000
_cell.length_b   1.000
_cell.length_c   1.000
_cell.angle_alpha   90.00
_cell.angle_beta   90.00
_cell.angle_gamma   90.00
#
_symmetry.space_group_name_H-M   'P 1'
#
loop_
_entity.id
_entity.type
_entity.pdbx_description
1 polymer ?
#
loop_
_entity_poly.entity_id
_entity_poly.type
_entity_poly.pdbx_seq_one_letter_code
_entity_poly.pdbx_strand_id
1 'polypeptide(L)'
;MKRCVCFLLNEGLIHEELTKTSKPEERVEMLDKLLMDCKDSIQIIREDLKNDPSFKPRQASSEGPVTPLHFLHTYLSYLRLNLTILRNLALYHSYCDIINGKKKLEDGKKAPKIQDVVRLCDLILQNLNEIPTLAGLEKVLEIKENLEGQKIAYKAHRSFCVAEHYARLEKWPEALALYGRTDSLINKTEKYELEKSLKESLNELKNEVESKKYTAHAQVLLSKQQQGKIIESPKISEEDKNKMLIDRLDLYMEDESLLSKNPKVAPVPPEMESVPCKPLFFDLALNHVDFPSLEDKEQRANSPAKQQQVGGIRGLVKGLWGWGS
;
A
#
# COMPACT_ATOMS: atom_id res chain seq x y z
N MET A 1 -40.49 -11.10 13.54
CA MET A 1 -39.79 -12.41 13.47
C MET A 1 -39.75 -13.08 12.09
N LYS A 2 -40.86 -13.56 11.47
CA LYS A 2 -40.79 -14.31 10.18
C LYS A 2 -40.02 -13.58 9.06
N ARG A 3 -40.27 -12.28 8.86
CA ARG A 3 -39.55 -11.45 7.87
C ARG A 3 -38.04 -11.35 8.14
N CYS A 4 -37.63 -11.22 9.40
CA CYS A 4 -36.22 -11.17 9.78
C CYS A 4 -35.50 -12.50 9.48
N VAL A 5 -36.17 -13.64 9.71
CA VAL A 5 -35.63 -14.96 9.37
C VAL A 5 -35.48 -15.10 7.85
N CYS A 6 -36.48 -14.69 7.07
CA CYS A 6 -36.37 -14.68 5.60
C CYS A 6 -35.22 -13.79 5.12
N PHE A 7 -35.04 -12.60 5.69
CA PHE A 7 -33.91 -11.72 5.36
C PHE A 7 -32.56 -12.39 5.64
N LEU A 8 -32.38 -12.99 6.82
CA LEU A 8 -31.11 -13.64 7.19
C LEU A 8 -30.78 -14.83 6.29
N LEU A 9 -31.80 -15.59 5.85
CA LEU A 9 -31.62 -16.65 4.87
C LEU A 9 -31.25 -16.09 3.49
N ASN A 10 -31.87 -14.98 3.09
CA ASN A 10 -31.62 -14.33 1.80
C ASN A 10 -30.23 -13.68 1.74
N GLU A 11 -29.77 -13.07 2.84
CA GLU A 11 -28.46 -12.41 2.94
C GLU A 11 -27.30 -13.39 2.67
N GLY A 12 -27.37 -14.61 3.22
CA GLY A 12 -26.37 -15.65 2.97
C GLY A 12 -26.32 -16.11 1.51
N LEU A 13 -27.46 -16.15 0.81
CA LEU A 13 -27.55 -16.54 -0.60
C LEU A 13 -27.06 -15.42 -1.52
N ILE A 14 -27.44 -14.18 -1.24
CA ILE A 14 -27.09 -13.01 -2.04
C ILE A 14 -25.58 -12.72 -1.99
N HIS A 15 -24.88 -13.04 -0.90
CA HIS A 15 -23.43 -12.93 -0.88
C HIS A 15 -22.75 -13.76 -1.98
N GLU A 16 -23.28 -14.95 -2.28
CA GLU A 16 -22.78 -15.79 -3.36
C GLU A 16 -23.14 -15.19 -4.74
N GLU A 17 -24.34 -14.66 -4.90
CA GLU A 17 -24.78 -14.00 -6.15
C GLU A 17 -24.00 -12.70 -6.43
N LEU A 18 -23.68 -11.93 -5.38
CA LEU A 18 -22.88 -10.71 -5.48
C LEU A 18 -21.49 -11.03 -6.04
N THR A 19 -20.84 -12.12 -5.61
CA THR A 19 -19.52 -12.50 -6.14
C THR A 19 -19.57 -12.96 -7.61
N LYS A 20 -20.70 -13.52 -8.05
CA LYS A 20 -20.92 -13.97 -9.44
C LYS A 20 -21.35 -12.86 -10.40
N THR A 21 -21.87 -11.74 -9.88
CA THR A 21 -22.37 -10.65 -10.70
C THR A 21 -21.23 -9.83 -11.29
N SER A 22 -21.10 -9.83 -12.62
CA SER A 22 -20.05 -9.09 -13.33
C SER A 22 -20.39 -7.63 -13.61
N LYS A 23 -21.68 -7.28 -13.69
CA LYS A 23 -22.11 -5.92 -14.00
C LYS A 23 -22.25 -5.07 -12.73
N PRO A 24 -21.59 -3.90 -12.67
CA PRO A 24 -21.59 -3.07 -11.47
C PRO A 24 -22.96 -2.45 -11.17
N GLU A 25 -23.77 -2.13 -12.20
CA GLU A 25 -25.14 -1.61 -12.02
C GLU A 25 -26.04 -2.61 -11.30
N GLU A 26 -26.06 -3.85 -11.78
CA GLU A 26 -26.88 -4.94 -11.22
C GLU A 26 -26.45 -5.23 -9.78
N ARG A 27 -25.14 -5.17 -9.50
CA ARG A 27 -24.59 -5.32 -8.15
C ARG A 27 -25.09 -4.22 -7.20
N VAL A 28 -25.13 -2.97 -7.64
CA VAL A 28 -25.66 -1.85 -6.82
C VAL A 28 -27.15 -2.05 -6.55
N GLU A 29 -27.93 -2.45 -7.55
CA GLU A 29 -29.37 -2.70 -7.39
C GLU A 29 -29.65 -3.84 -6.38
N MET A 30 -28.89 -4.93 -6.45
CA MET A 30 -28.98 -6.03 -5.47
C MET A 30 -28.67 -5.55 -4.05
N LEU A 31 -27.61 -4.76 -3.89
CA LEU A 31 -27.24 -4.19 -2.58
C LEU A 31 -28.30 -3.23 -2.06
N ASP A 32 -28.90 -2.40 -2.92
CA ASP A 32 -29.98 -1.48 -2.54
C ASP A 32 -31.24 -2.23 -2.07
N LYS A 33 -31.61 -3.34 -2.74
CA LYS A 33 -32.72 -4.23 -2.31
C LYS A 33 -32.43 -4.86 -0.95
N LEU A 34 -31.26 -5.47 -0.79
CA LEU A 34 -30.88 -6.14 0.46
C LEU A 34 -30.79 -5.15 1.63
N LEU A 35 -30.30 -3.93 1.37
CA LEU A 35 -30.24 -2.87 2.36
C LEU A 35 -31.64 -2.38 2.79
N MET A 36 -32.62 -2.37 1.87
CA MET A 36 -34.01 -2.07 2.20
C MET A 36 -34.62 -3.16 3.09
N ASP A 37 -34.46 -4.44 2.71
CA ASP A 37 -34.95 -5.58 3.50
C ASP A 37 -34.32 -5.63 4.90
N CYS A 38 -33.03 -5.26 5.00
CA CYS A 38 -32.31 -5.16 6.26
C CYS A 38 -32.91 -4.06 7.15
N LYS A 39 -33.20 -2.88 6.59
CA LYS A 39 -33.84 -1.76 7.32
C LYS A 39 -35.23 -2.14 7.83
N ASP A 40 -36.03 -2.80 7.01
CA ASP A 40 -37.36 -3.28 7.41
C ASP A 40 -37.26 -4.31 8.54
N SER A 41 -36.27 -5.21 8.46
CA SER A 41 -35.99 -6.18 9.51
C SER A 41 -35.55 -5.52 10.82
N ILE A 42 -34.68 -4.51 10.76
CA ILE A 42 -34.27 -3.72 11.93
C ILE A 42 -35.49 -3.04 12.56
N GLN A 43 -36.37 -2.44 11.75
CA GLN A 43 -37.55 -1.75 12.26
C GLN A 43 -38.47 -2.69 13.04
N ILE A 44 -38.71 -3.91 12.52
CA ILE A 44 -39.51 -4.93 13.22
C ILE A 44 -38.91 -5.27 14.58
N ILE A 45 -37.60 -5.57 14.63
CA ILE A 45 -36.92 -5.91 15.89
C ILE A 45 -36.89 -4.71 16.85
N ARG A 46 -36.78 -3.49 16.33
CA ARG A 46 -36.79 -2.26 17.12
C ARG A 46 -38.14 -2.03 17.81
N GLU A 47 -39.26 -2.33 17.14
CA GLU A 47 -40.58 -2.27 17.76
C GLU A 47 -40.72 -3.29 18.90
N ASP A 48 -40.22 -4.52 18.71
CA ASP A 48 -40.21 -5.54 19.76
C ASP A 48 -39.34 -5.11 20.96
N LEU A 49 -38.18 -4.48 20.70
CA LEU A 49 -37.26 -3.97 21.72
C LEU A 49 -37.77 -2.76 22.52
N LYS A 50 -38.75 -1.99 22.01
CA LYS A 50 -39.33 -0.89 22.80
C LYS A 50 -40.02 -1.38 24.07
N ASN A 51 -40.45 -2.64 24.07
CA ASN A 51 -41.06 -3.30 25.23
C ASN A 51 -40.03 -3.88 26.20
N ASP A 52 -38.74 -3.92 25.82
CA ASP A 52 -37.66 -4.41 26.66
C ASP A 52 -37.16 -3.27 27.59
N PRO A 53 -37.33 -3.39 28.92
CA PRO A 53 -36.91 -2.35 29.86
C PRO A 53 -35.40 -2.12 29.89
N SER A 54 -34.60 -3.08 29.43
CA SER A 54 -33.13 -2.97 29.37
C SER A 54 -32.61 -2.21 28.14
N PHE A 55 -33.44 -2.03 27.10
CA PHE A 55 -33.02 -1.50 25.81
C PHE A 55 -32.61 -0.02 25.84
N LYS A 56 -33.44 0.84 26.44
CA LYS A 56 -33.16 2.29 26.53
C LYS A 56 -31.99 2.63 27.45
N PRO A 57 -31.92 2.10 28.69
CA PRO A 57 -30.79 2.37 29.58
C PRO A 57 -29.45 2.00 28.94
N ARG A 58 -29.39 0.86 28.25
CA ARG A 58 -28.17 0.42 27.60
C ARG A 58 -27.72 1.31 26.43
N GLN A 59 -28.65 1.84 25.64
CA GLN A 59 -28.28 2.79 24.59
C GLN A 59 -27.66 4.08 25.14
N ALA A 60 -28.01 4.46 26.37
CA ALA A 60 -27.48 5.66 27.02
C ALA A 60 -26.13 5.42 27.70
N SER A 61 -25.95 4.26 28.36
CA SER A 61 -24.73 3.96 29.12
C SER A 61 -23.67 3.20 28.33
N SER A 62 -24.01 2.55 27.22
CA SER A 62 -23.16 1.57 26.53
C SER A 62 -22.64 0.45 27.45
N GLU A 63 -23.33 0.20 28.56
CA GLU A 63 -22.96 -0.76 29.59
C GLU A 63 -24.16 -1.63 29.97
N GLY A 64 -23.88 -2.88 30.37
CA GLY A 64 -24.90 -3.83 30.84
C GLY A 64 -25.07 -5.08 29.95
N PRO A 65 -25.96 -6.00 30.35
CA PRO A 65 -26.15 -7.29 29.68
C PRO A 65 -26.78 -7.14 28.28
N VAL A 66 -26.37 -7.98 27.32
CA VAL A 66 -26.95 -8.04 25.96
C VAL A 66 -28.06 -9.09 25.97
N THR A 67 -29.32 -8.67 25.90
CA THR A 67 -30.41 -9.63 25.71
C THR A 67 -30.30 -10.26 24.31
N PRO A 68 -30.77 -11.51 24.09
CA PRO A 68 -30.71 -12.13 22.76
C PRO A 68 -31.35 -11.28 21.66
N LEU A 69 -32.44 -10.58 21.98
CA LEU A 69 -33.11 -9.67 21.05
C LEU A 69 -32.27 -8.41 20.75
N HIS A 70 -31.56 -7.86 21.75
CA HIS A 70 -30.64 -6.75 21.55
C HIS A 70 -29.40 -7.16 20.72
N PHE A 71 -28.92 -8.40 20.91
CA PHE A 71 -27.84 -8.96 20.11
C PHE A 71 -28.26 -9.09 18.64
N LEU A 72 -29.48 -9.59 18.37
CA LEU A 72 -30.02 -9.65 17.01
C LEU A 72 -30.13 -8.27 16.37
N HIS A 73 -30.62 -7.26 17.10
CA HIS A 73 -30.65 -5.88 16.61
C HIS A 73 -29.26 -5.33 16.28
N THR A 74 -28.28 -5.62 17.13
CA THR A 74 -26.88 -5.24 16.93
C THR A 74 -26.31 -5.90 15.68
N TYR A 75 -26.55 -7.20 15.48
CA TYR A 75 -26.12 -7.92 14.30
C TYR A 75 -26.74 -7.37 13.02
N LEU A 76 -28.06 -7.13 13.01
CA LEU A 76 -28.74 -6.51 11.86
C LEU A 76 -28.21 -5.09 11.58
N SER A 77 -27.93 -4.31 12.63
CA SER A 77 -27.33 -2.98 12.50
C SER A 77 -25.92 -3.06 11.91
N TYR A 78 -25.11 -4.03 12.34
CA TYR A 78 -23.80 -4.32 11.76
C TYR A 78 -23.90 -4.69 10.28
N LEU A 79 -24.83 -5.57 9.90
CA LEU A 79 -25.08 -5.92 8.50
C LEU A 79 -25.49 -4.70 7.68
N ARG A 80 -26.40 -3.86 8.18
CA ARG A 80 -26.80 -2.61 7.50
C ARG A 80 -25.59 -1.72 7.22
N LEU A 81 -24.69 -1.54 8.20
CA LEU A 81 -23.50 -0.71 8.04
C LEU A 81 -22.55 -1.28 6.96
N ASN A 82 -22.29 -2.58 7.00
CA ASN A 82 -21.42 -3.25 6.02
C ASN A 82 -22.03 -3.25 4.61
N LEU A 83 -23.33 -3.52 4.47
CA LEU A 83 -24.05 -3.41 3.20
C LEU A 83 -24.00 -1.99 2.66
N THR A 84 -24.14 -0.98 3.52
CA THR A 84 -23.99 0.43 3.12
C THR A 84 -22.57 0.72 2.61
N ILE A 85 -21.54 0.19 3.27
CA ILE A 85 -20.15 0.32 2.83
C ILE A 85 -19.94 -0.34 1.47
N LEU A 86 -20.33 -1.61 1.31
CA LEU A 86 -20.22 -2.36 0.05
C LEU A 86 -20.92 -1.66 -1.12
N ARG A 87 -22.12 -1.13 -0.87
CA ARG A 87 -22.90 -0.38 -1.86
C ARG A 87 -22.19 0.92 -2.25
N ASN A 88 -21.66 1.65 -1.28
CA ASN A 88 -20.93 2.89 -1.55
C ASN A 88 -19.59 2.64 -2.26
N LEU A 89 -18.92 1.52 -2.00
CA LEU A 89 -17.72 1.10 -2.73
C LEU A 89 -18.05 0.77 -4.19
N ALA A 90 -19.12 0.01 -4.44
CA ALA A 90 -19.54 -0.29 -5.81
C ALA A 90 -19.83 1.00 -6.62
N LEU A 91 -20.50 1.98 -6.00
CA LEU A 91 -20.69 3.29 -6.61
C LEU A 91 -19.40 4.08 -6.76
N TYR A 92 -18.50 4.05 -5.79
CA TYR A 92 -17.21 4.72 -5.84
C TYR A 92 -16.43 4.25 -7.07
N HIS A 93 -16.29 2.94 -7.28
CA HIS A 93 -15.60 2.39 -8.45
C HIS A 93 -16.28 2.79 -9.76
N SER A 94 -17.61 2.65 -9.85
CA SER A 94 -18.37 3.05 -11.03
C SER A 94 -18.20 4.55 -11.36
N TYR A 95 -18.24 5.42 -10.34
CA TYR A 95 -18.08 6.87 -10.54
C TYR A 95 -16.65 7.23 -10.96
N CYS A 96 -15.64 6.60 -10.35
CA CYS A 96 -14.25 6.76 -10.76
C CYS A 96 -14.04 6.35 -12.22
N ASP A 97 -14.60 5.22 -12.67
CA ASP A 97 -14.49 4.76 -14.05
C ASP A 97 -15.14 5.73 -15.04
N ILE A 98 -16.30 6.30 -14.70
CA ILE A 98 -16.96 7.31 -15.54
C ILE A 98 -16.14 8.61 -15.58
N ILE A 99 -15.68 9.09 -14.42
CA ILE A 99 -14.91 10.35 -14.29
C ILE A 99 -13.56 10.28 -15.01
N ASN A 100 -12.96 9.09 -15.07
CA ASN A 100 -11.69 8.83 -15.74
C ASN A 100 -11.86 8.39 -17.21
N GLY A 101 -13.09 8.37 -17.73
CA GLY A 101 -13.37 8.01 -19.12
C GLY A 101 -13.20 6.52 -19.45
N LYS A 102 -12.99 5.66 -18.46
CA LYS A 102 -12.93 4.19 -18.63
C LYS A 102 -14.31 3.61 -18.98
N LYS A 103 -15.37 4.27 -18.52
CA LYS A 103 -16.76 3.87 -18.75
C LYS A 103 -17.56 5.03 -19.35
N LYS A 104 -18.31 4.75 -20.42
CA LYS A 104 -19.25 5.72 -21.00
C LYS A 104 -20.48 5.83 -20.12
N LEU A 105 -20.96 7.06 -19.95
CA LEU A 105 -22.22 7.34 -19.29
C LEU A 105 -23.38 6.89 -20.19
N GLU A 106 -24.43 6.33 -19.58
CA GLU A 106 -25.68 6.05 -20.30
C GLU A 106 -26.38 7.35 -20.70
N ASP A 107 -27.01 7.34 -21.87
CA ASP A 107 -27.73 8.50 -22.40
C ASP A 107 -28.81 8.99 -21.42
N GLY A 108 -28.86 10.31 -21.21
CA GLY A 108 -29.83 10.96 -20.33
C GLY A 108 -29.48 10.96 -18.84
N LYS A 109 -28.40 10.29 -18.39
CA LYS A 109 -27.93 10.39 -17.00
C LYS A 109 -26.96 11.56 -16.82
N LYS A 110 -26.92 12.11 -15.60
CA LYS A 110 -25.96 13.16 -15.23
C LYS A 110 -24.63 12.53 -14.83
N ALA A 111 -23.53 13.03 -15.38
CA ALA A 111 -22.19 12.53 -15.06
C ALA A 111 -21.87 12.80 -13.57
N PRO A 112 -21.32 11.82 -12.84
CA PRO A 112 -20.84 12.03 -11.48
C PRO A 112 -19.65 12.98 -11.47
N LYS A 113 -19.50 13.72 -10.38
CA LYS A 113 -18.38 14.63 -10.12
C LYS A 113 -17.44 14.03 -9.09
N ILE A 114 -16.19 14.51 -9.04
CA ILE A 114 -15.24 14.11 -7.99
C ILE A 114 -15.80 14.37 -6.58
N GLN A 115 -16.59 15.43 -6.41
CA GLN A 115 -17.24 15.73 -5.13
C GLN A 115 -18.20 14.61 -4.69
N ASP A 116 -18.87 13.94 -5.63
CA ASP A 116 -19.74 12.80 -5.34
C ASP A 116 -18.92 11.60 -4.86
N VAL A 117 -17.74 11.38 -5.44
CA VAL A 117 -16.77 10.34 -5.01
C VAL A 117 -16.26 10.63 -3.59
N VAL A 118 -15.86 11.88 -3.31
CA VAL A 118 -15.44 12.29 -1.96
C VAL A 118 -16.55 12.05 -0.93
N ARG A 119 -17.81 12.37 -1.29
CA ARG A 119 -18.97 12.13 -0.44
C ARG A 119 -19.17 10.62 -0.17
N LEU A 120 -18.96 9.76 -1.16
CA LEU A 120 -19.02 8.30 -0.95
C LEU A 120 -17.94 7.83 0.04
N CYS A 121 -16.70 8.33 -0.07
CA CYS A 121 -15.65 8.04 0.91
C CYS A 121 -16.03 8.54 2.32
N ASP A 122 -16.61 9.73 2.44
CA ASP A 122 -17.08 10.27 3.72
C ASP A 122 -18.18 9.39 4.34
N LEU A 123 -19.12 8.88 3.52
CA LEU A 123 -20.15 7.94 3.99
C LEU A 123 -19.54 6.60 4.42
N ILE A 124 -18.55 6.07 3.70
CA ILE A 124 -17.84 4.84 4.11
C ILE A 124 -17.17 5.05 5.47
N LEU A 125 -16.44 6.15 5.64
CA LEU A 125 -15.77 6.49 6.90
C LEU A 125 -16.78 6.68 8.04
N GLN A 126 -17.94 7.29 7.77
CA GLN A 126 -19.00 7.43 8.77
C GLN A 126 -19.50 6.06 9.25
N ASN A 127 -19.80 5.13 8.33
CA ASN A 127 -20.28 3.80 8.69
C ASN A 127 -19.21 3.00 9.47
N LEU A 128 -17.93 3.09 9.07
CA LEU A 128 -16.81 2.45 9.80
C LEU A 128 -16.63 3.01 11.21
N ASN A 129 -16.93 4.30 11.43
CA ASN A 129 -16.89 4.91 12.76
C ASN A 129 -18.11 4.53 13.62
N GLU A 130 -19.24 4.18 13.01
CA GLU A 130 -20.46 3.75 13.72
C GLU A 130 -20.36 2.31 14.23
N ILE A 131 -19.73 1.39 13.49
CA ILE A 131 -19.59 -0.02 13.88
C ILE A 131 -19.11 -0.25 15.34
N PRO A 132 -18.02 0.36 15.82
CA PRO A 132 -17.52 0.11 17.18
C PRO A 132 -18.43 0.68 18.28
N THR A 133 -19.43 1.50 17.92
CA THR A 133 -20.42 2.04 18.86
C THR A 133 -21.64 1.14 19.06
N LEU A 134 -21.72 0.05 18.28
CA LEU A 134 -22.80 -0.94 18.42
C LEU A 134 -22.66 -1.74 19.72
N ALA A 135 -23.81 -2.02 20.34
CA ALA A 135 -23.86 -2.66 21.64
C ALA A 135 -23.26 -4.09 21.64
N GLY A 136 -22.30 -4.35 22.53
CA GLY A 136 -21.61 -5.63 22.62
C GLY A 136 -20.33 -5.72 21.77
N LEU A 137 -20.00 -4.70 20.96
CA LEU A 137 -18.74 -4.61 20.22
C LEU A 137 -17.70 -3.71 20.91
N GLU A 138 -18.03 -3.10 22.05
CA GLU A 138 -17.23 -2.03 22.67
C GLU A 138 -15.87 -2.53 23.17
N LYS A 139 -15.74 -3.82 23.47
CA LYS A 139 -14.53 -4.44 24.03
C LYS A 139 -13.79 -5.36 23.05
N VAL A 140 -14.27 -5.50 21.81
CA VAL A 140 -13.66 -6.41 20.83
C VAL A 140 -12.48 -5.71 20.15
N LEU A 141 -11.28 -5.89 20.70
CA LEU A 141 -10.07 -5.20 20.26
C LEU A 141 -9.72 -5.51 18.80
N GLU A 142 -9.83 -6.77 18.38
CA GLU A 142 -9.52 -7.23 17.02
C GLU A 142 -10.37 -6.53 15.95
N ILE A 143 -11.67 -6.34 16.22
CA ILE A 143 -12.57 -5.57 15.35
C ILE A 143 -12.11 -4.11 15.28
N LYS A 144 -11.73 -3.50 16.41
CA LYS A 144 -11.26 -2.12 16.43
C LYS A 144 -9.98 -1.92 15.61
N GLU A 145 -9.01 -2.83 15.75
CA GLU A 145 -7.74 -2.74 15.01
C GLU A 145 -7.95 -2.88 13.50
N ASN A 146 -8.77 -3.85 13.07
CA ASN A 146 -9.12 -4.02 11.67
C ASN A 146 -9.84 -2.78 11.11
N LEU A 147 -10.83 -2.25 11.84
CA LEU A 147 -11.56 -1.05 11.45
C LEU A 147 -10.65 0.20 11.36
N GLU A 148 -9.67 0.36 12.25
CA GLU A 148 -8.73 1.48 12.17
C GLU A 148 -7.86 1.40 10.91
N GLY A 149 -7.39 0.22 10.53
CA GLY A 149 -6.68 0.00 9.26
C GLY A 149 -7.55 0.41 8.05
N GLN A 150 -8.79 -0.06 8.00
CA GLN A 150 -9.74 0.29 6.93
C GLN A 150 -10.02 1.81 6.89
N LYS A 151 -10.21 2.45 8.05
CA LYS A 151 -10.42 3.91 8.11
C LYS A 151 -9.23 4.68 7.54
N ILE A 152 -8.01 4.26 7.82
CA ILE A 152 -6.81 4.91 7.27
C ILE A 152 -6.73 4.71 5.76
N ALA A 153 -7.02 3.50 5.27
CA ALA A 153 -7.09 3.20 3.84
C ALA A 153 -8.08 4.10 3.10
N TYR A 154 -9.34 4.19 3.58
CA TYR A 154 -10.34 5.04 2.94
C TYR A 154 -10.09 6.54 3.12
N LYS A 155 -9.38 6.96 4.20
CA LYS A 155 -8.84 8.32 4.30
C LYS A 155 -7.81 8.61 3.20
N ALA A 156 -7.00 7.62 2.80
CA ALA A 156 -6.05 7.75 1.69
C ALA A 156 -6.79 7.94 0.37
N HIS A 157 -7.74 7.06 0.02
CA HIS A 157 -8.58 7.21 -1.17
C HIS A 157 -9.28 8.59 -1.21
N ARG A 158 -9.88 9.00 -0.10
CA ARG A 158 -10.50 10.33 0.02
C ARG A 158 -9.50 11.46 -0.25
N SER A 159 -8.32 11.41 0.39
CA SER A 159 -7.26 12.42 0.21
C SER A 159 -6.82 12.53 -1.25
N PHE A 160 -6.71 11.38 -1.94
CA PHE A 160 -6.41 11.33 -3.37
C PHE A 160 -7.49 11.98 -4.23
N CYS A 161 -8.77 11.68 -4.01
CA CYS A 161 -9.85 12.32 -4.75
C CYS A 161 -9.87 13.84 -4.58
N VAL A 162 -9.57 14.33 -3.36
CA VAL A 162 -9.43 15.77 -3.10
C VAL A 162 -8.21 16.33 -3.86
N ALA A 163 -7.09 15.61 -3.89
CA ALA A 163 -5.90 16.01 -4.66
C ALA A 163 -6.21 16.13 -6.16
N GLU A 164 -6.90 15.16 -6.74
CA GLU A 164 -7.35 15.18 -8.14
C GLU A 164 -8.28 16.36 -8.43
N HIS A 165 -9.13 16.74 -7.46
CA HIS A 165 -9.96 17.94 -7.60
C HIS A 165 -9.12 19.22 -7.71
N TYR A 166 -8.12 19.39 -6.83
CA TYR A 166 -7.20 20.54 -6.91
C TYR A 166 -6.35 20.52 -8.18
N ALA A 167 -5.88 19.35 -8.62
CA ALA A 167 -5.12 19.19 -9.85
C ALA A 167 -5.93 19.65 -11.08
N ARG A 168 -7.22 19.29 -11.17
CA ARG A 168 -8.12 19.76 -12.24
C ARG A 168 -8.41 21.26 -12.20
N LEU A 169 -8.22 21.90 -11.05
CA LEU A 169 -8.29 23.36 -10.89
C LEU A 169 -6.92 24.03 -11.09
N GLU A 170 -5.91 23.30 -11.55
CA GLU A 170 -4.53 23.75 -11.75
C GLU A 170 -3.88 24.32 -10.47
N LYS A 171 -4.42 23.96 -9.30
CA LYS A 171 -3.86 24.25 -7.98
C LYS A 171 -2.82 23.20 -7.61
N TRP A 172 -1.73 23.20 -8.38
CA TRP A 172 -0.68 22.18 -8.31
C TRP A 172 0.03 22.09 -6.96
N PRO A 173 0.32 23.20 -6.24
CA PRO A 173 0.92 23.11 -4.90
C PRO A 173 0.03 22.37 -3.90
N GLU A 174 -1.27 22.68 -3.88
CA GLU A 174 -2.25 22.03 -3.01
C GLU A 174 -2.45 20.56 -3.38
N ALA A 175 -2.52 20.26 -4.69
CA ALA A 175 -2.60 18.89 -5.18
C ALA A 175 -1.35 18.07 -4.76
N LEU A 176 -0.15 18.63 -4.93
CA LEU A 176 1.11 17.97 -4.54
C LEU A 176 1.16 17.69 -3.03
N ALA A 177 0.76 18.65 -2.20
CA ALA A 177 0.68 18.45 -0.75
C ALA A 177 -0.30 17.32 -0.38
N LEU A 178 -1.45 17.25 -1.05
CA LEU A 178 -2.44 16.21 -0.81
C LEU A 178 -2.00 14.84 -1.32
N TYR A 179 -1.28 14.74 -2.44
CA TYR A 179 -0.66 13.49 -2.87
C TYR A 179 0.39 12.99 -1.86
N GLY A 180 1.20 13.90 -1.30
CA GLY A 180 2.11 13.59 -0.21
C GLY A 180 1.39 13.05 1.03
N ARG A 181 0.25 13.66 1.39
CA ARG A 181 -0.61 13.16 2.48
C ARG A 181 -1.19 11.79 2.18
N THR A 182 -1.66 11.55 0.95
CA THR A 182 -2.18 10.24 0.54
C THR A 182 -1.13 9.14 0.73
N ASP A 183 0.09 9.37 0.25
CA ASP A 183 1.21 8.44 0.40
C ASP A 183 1.56 8.16 1.87
N SER A 184 1.58 9.19 2.71
CA SER A 184 1.75 9.02 4.16
C SER A 184 0.65 8.16 4.79
N LEU A 185 -0.59 8.29 4.32
CA LEU A 185 -1.71 7.47 4.79
C LEU A 185 -1.59 6.02 4.31
N ILE A 186 -1.19 5.79 3.06
CA ILE A 186 -0.92 4.44 2.52
C ILE A 186 0.16 3.75 3.36
N ASN A 187 1.29 4.40 3.63
CA ASN A 187 2.36 3.81 4.44
C ASN A 187 1.88 3.50 5.88
N LYS A 188 0.98 4.31 6.45
CA LYS A 188 0.37 4.03 7.76
C LYS A 188 -0.53 2.79 7.76
N THR A 189 -0.98 2.29 6.62
CA THR A 189 -1.78 1.06 6.53
C THR A 189 -0.95 -0.21 6.65
N GLU A 190 0.37 -0.15 6.39
CA GLU A 190 1.25 -1.33 6.39
C GLU A 190 1.33 -2.05 7.74
N LYS A 191 1.02 -1.34 8.83
CA LYS A 191 0.98 -1.91 10.19
C LYS A 191 -0.31 -2.69 10.50
N TYR A 192 -1.29 -2.72 9.59
CA TYR A 192 -2.56 -3.39 9.77
C TYR A 192 -2.73 -4.54 8.78
N GLU A 193 -3.35 -5.62 9.23
CA GLU A 193 -3.75 -6.69 8.34
C GLU A 193 -5.09 -6.36 7.70
N LEU A 194 -5.03 -5.95 6.43
CA LEU A 194 -6.20 -5.58 5.62
C LEU A 194 -6.64 -6.73 4.72
N GLU A 195 -7.91 -6.71 4.34
CA GLU A 195 -8.46 -7.62 3.33
C GLU A 195 -7.68 -7.50 2.01
N LYS A 196 -7.49 -8.63 1.33
CA LYS A 196 -6.74 -8.73 0.06
C LYS A 196 -7.19 -7.70 -0.98
N SER A 197 -8.51 -7.56 -1.17
CA SER A 197 -9.12 -6.62 -2.12
C SER A 197 -8.73 -5.15 -1.83
N LEU A 198 -8.70 -4.77 -0.56
CA LEU A 198 -8.30 -3.44 -0.12
C LEU A 198 -6.79 -3.22 -0.26
N LYS A 199 -5.96 -4.24 0.03
CA LYS A 199 -4.52 -4.19 -0.20
C LYS A 199 -4.19 -3.98 -1.68
N GLU A 200 -4.87 -4.69 -2.57
CA GLU A 200 -4.74 -4.53 -4.03
C GLU A 200 -5.11 -3.11 -4.45
N SER A 201 -6.25 -2.59 -3.98
CA SER A 201 -6.69 -1.22 -4.28
C SER A 201 -5.72 -0.15 -3.77
N LEU A 202 -5.11 -0.35 -2.59
CA LEU A 202 -4.09 0.56 -2.06
C LEU A 202 -2.79 0.54 -2.88
N ASN A 203 -2.41 -0.63 -3.41
CA ASN A 203 -1.24 -0.75 -4.26
C ASN A 203 -1.45 -0.05 -5.62
N GLU A 204 -2.64 -0.17 -6.20
CA GLU A 204 -3.04 0.61 -7.38
C GLU A 204 -2.99 2.12 -7.09
N LEU A 205 -3.56 2.53 -5.95
CA LEU A 205 -3.55 3.93 -5.52
C LEU A 205 -2.13 4.45 -5.32
N LYS A 206 -1.22 3.64 -4.76
CA LYS A 206 0.19 4.01 -4.56
C LYS A 206 0.87 4.34 -5.88
N ASN A 207 0.67 3.50 -6.90
CA ASN A 207 1.22 3.71 -8.24
C ASN A 207 0.64 4.98 -8.90
N GLU A 208 -0.66 5.22 -8.76
CA GLU A 208 -1.31 6.44 -9.27
C GLU A 208 -0.75 7.69 -8.57
N VAL A 209 -0.66 7.67 -7.23
CA VAL A 209 -0.13 8.79 -6.44
C VAL A 209 1.30 9.14 -6.84
N GLU A 210 2.16 8.14 -7.04
CA GLU A 210 3.54 8.36 -7.45
C GLU A 210 3.62 9.10 -8.79
N SER A 211 2.91 8.62 -9.81
CA SER A 211 2.84 9.27 -11.12
C SER A 211 2.29 10.71 -11.03
N LYS A 212 1.23 10.91 -10.24
CA LYS A 212 0.58 12.21 -10.06
C LYS A 212 1.44 13.21 -9.28
N LYS A 213 2.26 12.75 -8.31
CA LYS A 213 3.23 13.60 -7.59
C LYS A 213 4.23 14.23 -8.55
N TYR A 214 4.86 13.42 -9.42
CA TYR A 214 5.84 13.94 -10.38
C TYR A 214 5.21 14.89 -11.39
N THR A 215 4.01 14.54 -11.88
CA THR A 215 3.24 15.43 -12.77
C THR A 215 2.96 16.78 -12.10
N ALA A 216 2.43 16.78 -10.88
CA ALA A 216 2.15 18.01 -10.14
C ALA A 216 3.42 18.79 -9.83
N HIS A 217 4.51 18.12 -9.46
CA HIS A 217 5.80 18.75 -9.18
C HIS A 217 6.36 19.47 -10.42
N ALA A 218 6.32 18.83 -11.59
CA ALA A 218 6.71 19.46 -12.85
C ALA A 218 5.87 20.70 -13.16
N GLN A 219 4.54 20.64 -12.97
CA GLN A 219 3.64 21.77 -13.17
C GLN A 219 3.92 22.93 -12.19
N VAL A 220 4.27 22.63 -10.93
CA VAL A 220 4.70 23.65 -9.96
C VAL A 220 6.00 24.33 -10.40
N LEU A 221 6.96 23.60 -10.96
CA LEU A 221 8.21 24.18 -11.46
C LEU A 221 7.97 25.06 -12.70
N LEU A 222 7.18 24.58 -13.66
CA LEU A 222 6.83 25.33 -14.88
C LEU A 222 6.08 26.62 -14.57
N SER A 223 5.11 26.58 -13.65
CA SER A 223 4.36 27.78 -13.24
C SER A 223 5.25 28.82 -12.54
N LYS A 224 6.26 28.39 -11.77
CA LYS A 224 7.27 29.29 -11.18
C LYS A 224 8.14 29.95 -12.27
N GLN A 225 8.57 29.19 -13.28
CA GLN A 225 9.34 29.72 -14.41
C GLN A 225 8.54 30.75 -15.22
N GLN A 226 7.26 30.48 -15.52
CA GLN A 226 6.38 31.38 -16.27
C GLN A 226 6.09 32.69 -15.55
N GLN A 227 6.07 32.69 -14.21
CA GLN A 227 5.84 33.90 -13.39
C GLN A 227 7.09 34.79 -13.25
N GLY A 228 8.16 34.55 -14.01
CA GLY A 228 9.38 35.36 -13.95
C GLY A 228 10.16 35.20 -12.64
N LYS A 229 9.74 34.29 -11.75
CA LYS A 229 10.62 33.71 -10.73
C LYS A 229 11.48 32.68 -11.43
N ILE A 230 12.40 33.20 -12.24
CA ILE A 230 13.59 32.48 -12.67
C ILE A 230 14.11 31.85 -11.38
N ILE A 231 14.10 30.51 -11.29
CA ILE A 231 15.08 29.83 -10.44
C ILE A 231 16.36 30.46 -10.93
N GLU A 232 16.90 31.44 -10.22
CA GLU A 232 18.06 32.21 -10.66
C GLU A 232 19.02 31.15 -11.17
N SER A 233 19.16 31.05 -12.50
CA SER A 233 20.22 30.27 -13.05
C SER A 233 21.44 30.86 -12.36
N PRO A 234 22.25 30.05 -11.66
CA PRO A 234 23.38 30.56 -10.91
C PRO A 234 24.08 31.55 -11.83
N LYS A 235 24.20 32.81 -11.39
CA LYS A 235 24.68 33.89 -12.25
C LYS A 235 25.99 33.41 -12.86
N ILE A 236 25.95 33.11 -14.16
CA ILE A 236 27.07 32.49 -14.85
C ILE A 236 28.20 33.51 -14.79
N SER A 237 29.22 33.20 -13.99
CA SER A 237 30.37 34.08 -13.88
C SER A 237 31.20 34.01 -15.16
N GLU A 238 32.01 35.03 -15.43
CA GLU A 238 32.99 34.97 -16.52
C GLU A 238 34.01 33.84 -16.33
N GLU A 239 34.22 33.38 -15.09
CA GLU A 239 35.05 32.21 -14.79
C GLU A 239 34.37 30.91 -15.26
N ASP A 240 33.07 30.76 -15.02
CA ASP A 240 32.31 29.57 -15.46
C ASP A 240 32.23 29.44 -16.98
N LYS A 241 32.28 30.57 -17.71
CA LYS A 241 32.37 30.60 -19.18
C LYS A 241 33.71 30.09 -19.71
N ASN A 242 34.76 30.21 -18.92
CA ASN A 242 36.12 29.81 -19.33
C ASN A 242 36.47 28.38 -18.94
N LYS A 243 35.74 27.78 -17.98
CA LYS A 243 35.86 26.37 -17.59
C LYS A 243 35.46 25.42 -18.73
N MET A 244 36.14 24.27 -18.83
CA MET A 244 35.74 23.20 -19.74
C MET A 244 34.43 22.58 -19.22
N LEU A 245 33.65 21.93 -20.09
CA LEU A 245 32.36 21.35 -19.71
C LEU A 245 32.47 20.39 -18.51
N ILE A 246 33.57 19.63 -18.44
CA ILE A 246 33.83 18.68 -17.34
C ILE A 246 33.95 19.34 -15.96
N ASP A 247 34.37 20.62 -15.89
CA ASP A 247 34.58 21.35 -14.65
C ASP A 247 33.31 22.09 -14.17
N ARG A 248 32.21 21.98 -14.91
CA ARG A 248 30.96 22.73 -14.67
C ARG A 248 29.69 21.91 -14.94
N LEU A 249 29.71 20.61 -14.67
CA LEU A 249 28.61 19.66 -14.95
C LEU A 249 27.33 19.97 -14.14
N ASP A 250 27.45 20.70 -13.05
CA ASP A 250 26.39 21.16 -12.15
C ASP A 250 25.72 22.47 -12.63
N LEU A 251 26.29 23.14 -13.63
CA LEU A 251 25.84 24.44 -14.10
C LEU A 251 25.33 24.37 -15.55
N TYR A 252 24.03 24.62 -15.74
CA TYR A 252 23.45 24.74 -17.07
C TYR A 252 23.80 26.09 -17.71
N MET A 253 24.51 26.04 -18.82
CA MET A 253 24.89 27.19 -19.65
C MET A 253 24.83 26.79 -21.13
N GLU A 254 24.23 27.66 -21.94
CA GLU A 254 24.35 27.56 -23.40
C GLU A 254 25.78 27.96 -23.80
N ASP A 255 26.55 27.01 -24.33
CA ASP A 255 27.95 27.20 -24.72
C ASP A 255 28.13 26.91 -26.20
N GLU A 256 28.16 27.97 -27.02
CA GLU A 256 28.38 27.87 -28.46
C GLU A 256 29.74 27.24 -28.82
N SER A 257 30.73 27.29 -27.91
CA SER A 257 32.03 26.68 -28.15
C SER A 257 31.95 25.16 -28.28
N LEU A 258 30.91 24.52 -27.71
CA LEU A 258 30.65 23.08 -27.84
C LEU A 258 30.18 22.69 -29.25
N LEU A 259 29.65 23.64 -30.03
CA LEU A 259 29.24 23.43 -31.42
C LEU A 259 30.40 23.66 -32.41
N SER A 260 31.55 24.13 -31.92
CA SER A 260 32.72 24.40 -32.75
C SER A 260 33.47 23.11 -33.14
N LYS A 261 34.39 23.23 -34.10
CA LYS A 261 35.27 22.11 -34.51
C LYS A 261 36.21 21.63 -33.39
N ASN A 262 36.49 22.48 -32.39
CA ASN A 262 37.38 22.19 -31.27
C ASN A 262 36.64 22.48 -29.94
N PRO A 263 35.72 21.59 -29.52
CA PRO A 263 34.86 21.86 -28.38
C PRO A 263 35.63 21.74 -27.05
N LYS A 264 35.39 22.67 -26.12
CA LYS A 264 36.01 22.69 -24.78
C LYS A 264 35.31 21.72 -23.81
N VAL A 265 35.31 20.43 -24.14
CA VAL A 265 34.62 19.39 -23.36
C VAL A 265 35.43 18.97 -22.14
N ALA A 266 36.63 18.46 -22.38
CA ALA A 266 37.56 17.93 -21.39
C ALA A 266 38.99 17.95 -21.97
N PRO A 267 40.04 17.95 -21.14
CA PRO A 267 41.41 17.83 -21.62
C PRO A 267 41.63 16.44 -22.25
N VAL A 268 42.15 16.43 -23.48
CA VAL A 268 42.49 15.20 -24.20
C VAL A 268 43.94 15.30 -24.72
N PRO A 269 44.85 14.40 -24.32
CA PRO A 269 44.63 13.26 -23.42
C PRO A 269 44.43 13.72 -21.95
N PRO A 270 43.82 12.88 -21.09
CA PRO A 270 43.73 13.15 -19.67
C PRO A 270 45.11 13.37 -19.05
N GLU A 271 45.19 14.17 -17.99
CA GLU A 271 46.42 14.33 -17.24
C GLU A 271 46.89 12.97 -16.70
N MET A 272 48.16 12.64 -16.94
CA MET A 272 48.72 11.38 -16.47
C MET A 272 49.11 11.53 -15.00
N GLU A 273 48.38 10.84 -14.13
CA GLU A 273 48.72 10.70 -12.72
C GLU A 273 49.52 9.42 -12.48
N SER A 274 50.49 9.48 -11.55
CA SER A 274 51.22 8.29 -11.13
C SER A 274 50.27 7.34 -10.40
N VAL A 275 49.99 6.19 -11.01
CA VAL A 275 49.26 5.12 -10.31
C VAL A 275 50.23 4.50 -9.29
N PRO A 276 49.88 4.46 -7.99
CA PRO A 276 50.73 3.79 -7.01
C PRO A 276 50.88 2.32 -7.44
N CYS A 277 52.12 1.84 -7.50
CA CYS A 277 52.39 0.44 -7.80
C CYS A 277 51.59 -0.42 -6.82
N LYS A 278 50.91 -1.45 -7.34
CA LYS A 278 50.17 -2.41 -6.52
C LYS A 278 51.06 -2.84 -5.34
N PRO A 279 50.61 -2.68 -4.09
CA PRO A 279 51.43 -2.99 -2.93
C PRO A 279 51.84 -4.46 -2.98
N LEU A 280 53.07 -4.72 -2.57
CA LEU A 280 53.62 -6.08 -2.53
C LEU A 280 52.78 -6.91 -1.56
N PHE A 281 52.10 -7.93 -2.08
CA PHE A 281 51.31 -8.87 -1.29
C PHE A 281 51.98 -10.23 -1.33
N PHE A 282 52.44 -10.71 -0.19
CA PHE A 282 53.02 -12.05 -0.06
C PHE A 282 51.90 -13.04 0.24
N ASP A 283 51.84 -14.13 -0.52
CA ASP A 283 50.98 -15.25 -0.20
C ASP A 283 51.61 -16.08 0.93
N LEU A 284 51.29 -15.71 2.17
CA LEU A 284 51.78 -16.40 3.36
C LEU A 284 51.12 -17.77 3.57
N ALA A 285 49.99 -18.05 2.91
CA ALA A 285 49.32 -19.35 3.05
C ALA A 285 50.16 -20.48 2.45
N LEU A 286 50.97 -20.17 1.43
CA LEU A 286 51.91 -21.12 0.84
C LEU A 286 52.96 -21.61 1.84
N ASN A 287 53.36 -20.78 2.82
CA ASN A 287 54.31 -21.17 3.87
C ASN A 287 53.75 -22.22 4.84
N HIS A 288 52.43 -22.45 4.80
CA HIS A 288 51.75 -23.41 5.66
C HIS A 288 51.35 -24.69 4.91
N VAL A 289 51.75 -24.83 3.64
CA VAL A 289 51.59 -26.07 2.87
C VAL A 289 52.76 -27.00 3.19
N ASP A 290 52.66 -27.67 4.32
CA ASP A 290 53.60 -28.70 4.74
C ASP A 290 52.99 -30.10 4.67
N PHE A 291 53.85 -31.11 4.53
CA PHE A 291 53.39 -32.49 4.69
C PHE A 291 52.92 -32.73 6.13
N PRO A 292 51.85 -33.50 6.33
CA PRO A 292 51.49 -33.95 7.67
C PRO A 292 52.62 -34.80 8.25
N SER A 293 52.73 -34.82 9.58
CA SER A 293 53.71 -35.66 10.28
C SER A 293 53.64 -37.11 9.79
N LEU A 294 54.80 -37.67 9.47
CA LEU A 294 54.95 -39.03 8.95
C LEU A 294 55.30 -40.05 10.05
N GLU A 295 55.35 -39.62 11.32
CA GLU A 295 55.71 -40.46 12.47
C GLU A 295 54.87 -41.76 12.55
N ASP A 296 53.57 -41.67 12.26
CA ASP A 296 52.66 -42.83 12.22
C ASP A 296 53.00 -43.85 11.13
N LYS A 297 53.65 -43.41 10.04
CA LYS A 297 54.09 -44.28 8.95
C LYS A 297 55.47 -44.88 9.24
N GLU A 298 56.33 -44.15 9.94
CA GLU A 298 57.63 -44.65 10.40
C GLU A 298 57.48 -45.73 11.49
N GLN A 299 56.53 -45.56 12.42
CA GLN A 299 56.21 -46.57 13.44
C GLN A 299 55.64 -47.87 12.82
N ARG A 300 54.88 -47.77 11.73
CA ARG A 300 54.40 -48.95 10.98
C ARG A 300 55.49 -49.64 10.16
N ALA A 301 56.54 -48.93 9.76
CA ALA A 301 57.67 -49.50 9.00
C ALA A 301 58.68 -50.24 9.89
N ASN A 302 58.89 -49.78 11.13
CA ASN A 302 59.86 -50.36 12.08
C ASN A 302 59.26 -51.39 13.07
N SER A 303 57.97 -51.71 12.96
CA SER A 303 57.32 -52.71 13.80
C SER A 303 57.20 -54.06 13.06
N PRO A 304 57.74 -55.18 13.58
CA PRO A 304 57.68 -56.47 12.92
C PRO A 304 56.24 -56.99 12.84
N ALA A 305 55.89 -57.50 11.66
CA ALA A 305 54.58 -57.99 11.26
C ALA A 305 53.91 -58.88 12.33
N LYS A 306 52.80 -58.41 12.91
CA LYS A 306 51.71 -59.28 13.35
C LYS A 306 50.58 -59.23 12.33
N GLN A 307 50.39 -60.36 11.68
CA GLN A 307 49.36 -60.62 10.69
C GLN A 307 47.95 -60.62 11.32
N GLN A 308 47.02 -60.07 10.54
CA GLN A 308 45.57 -60.34 10.48
C GLN A 308 44.71 -59.75 11.62
N GLN A 309 43.60 -59.06 11.35
CA GLN A 309 42.62 -59.31 10.29
C GLN A 309 42.22 -58.09 9.46
N VAL A 310 41.98 -58.43 8.20
CA VAL A 310 41.44 -57.67 7.08
C VAL A 310 40.02 -57.17 7.40
N GLY A 311 39.84 -55.85 7.36
CA GLY A 311 38.53 -55.18 7.32
C GLY A 311 38.62 -53.98 6.38
N GLY A 312 38.40 -54.22 5.08
CA GLY A 312 38.52 -53.24 4.01
C GLY A 312 37.53 -52.06 4.13
N ILE A 313 38.04 -50.88 3.77
CA ILE A 313 37.39 -49.75 3.07
C ILE A 313 35.86 -49.63 3.23
N ARG A 314 35.32 -49.31 4.42
CA ARG A 314 33.95 -48.76 4.60
C ARG A 314 33.78 -47.93 5.87
N GLY A 315 34.57 -46.86 6.03
CA GLY A 315 34.42 -45.92 7.16
C GLY A 315 34.38 -44.43 6.77
N LEU A 316 34.44 -44.11 5.47
CA LEU A 316 34.28 -42.75 4.95
C LEU A 316 32.79 -42.42 4.92
N VAL A 317 32.30 -41.82 6.02
CA VAL A 317 31.19 -40.85 6.18
C VAL A 317 30.45 -41.11 7.49
N LYS A 318 30.94 -40.53 8.58
CA LYS A 318 30.07 -40.23 9.73
C LYS A 318 30.54 -38.96 10.44
N GLY A 319 29.79 -37.90 10.18
CA GLY A 319 29.76 -36.69 10.99
C GLY A 319 30.48 -35.50 10.35
N LEU A 320 29.75 -34.63 9.64
CA LEU A 320 30.01 -33.18 9.70
C LEU A 320 28.92 -32.29 9.07
N TRP A 321 27.62 -32.56 9.25
CA TRP A 321 26.57 -31.55 8.97
C TRP A 321 25.51 -31.60 10.07
N GLY A 322 25.73 -30.80 11.10
CA GLY A 322 24.81 -30.54 12.21
C GLY A 322 24.78 -29.04 12.51
N TRP A 323 23.85 -28.33 11.88
CA TRP A 323 23.29 -27.04 12.28
C TRP A 323 21.77 -27.27 12.12
N GLY A 324 20.90 -27.13 13.11
CA GLY A 324 20.90 -26.19 14.22
C GLY A 324 19.54 -25.48 14.13
N SER A 325 18.68 -25.75 15.11
CA SER A 325 17.28 -25.31 15.22
C SER A 325 17.07 -23.81 15.12
#